data_AF-A0A8S0SM03-F1
#
_entry.id   AF-A0A8S0SM03-F1
#
_cell.length_a   1.000
_cell.length_b   1.000
_cell.length_c   1.000
_cell.angle_alpha   90.00
_cell.angle_beta   90.00
_cell.angle_gamma   90.00
#
_symmetry.space_group_name_H-M   'P 1'
#
loop_
_entity.id
_entity.type
_entity.pdbx_description
1 polymer ?
#
loop_
_entity_poly.entity_id
_entity_poly.type
_entity_poly.pdbx_seq_one_letter_code
_entity_poly.pdbx_strand_id
1 'polypeptide(L)'
;MPGPGPHMMYALGSGQALMSISNGRFSPQHCIFYAINAFFGPDMGSFAEWLTSTIGLGRAVGSSVEPWIHDPFYYCLILGFPLSVFYGWASRFFLHKGILDSFSGVPLTRRQCFLLVAAGSFSHFFLDHLFEENGHSSMYMWILSTGWWKSRAPINPDAVFIISILCTTLIGGFIYINKFVSAKFHSVKHKGLPSFRLLIYSTFCFDFLTE
;
A
#
# COMPACT_ATOMS: atom_id res chain seq x y z
N MET A 1 7.93 -7.26 11.14
CA MET A 1 6.94 -6.47 10.39
C MET A 1 6.08 -7.43 9.59
N PRO A 2 4.75 -7.24 9.54
CA PRO A 2 3.88 -7.93 8.62
C PRO A 2 4.42 -7.74 7.21
N GLY A 3 4.38 -8.79 6.40
CA GLY A 3 4.83 -8.68 5.02
C GLY A 3 4.06 -7.60 4.24
N PRO A 4 4.59 -7.18 3.08
CA PRO A 4 3.93 -6.28 2.12
C PRO A 4 2.50 -6.70 1.75
N GLY A 5 2.23 -8.02 1.75
CA GLY A 5 0.94 -8.61 1.40
C GLY A 5 -0.20 -8.19 2.32
N PRO A 6 -0.15 -8.51 3.63
CA PRO A 6 -1.16 -8.10 4.61
C PRO A 6 -1.54 -6.62 4.55
N HIS A 7 -0.55 -5.72 4.47
CA HIS A 7 -0.76 -4.28 4.32
C HIS A 7 -1.55 -3.94 3.06
N MET A 8 -1.11 -4.46 1.92
CA MET A 8 -1.75 -4.21 0.63
C MET A 8 -3.18 -4.78 0.57
N MET A 9 -3.39 -6.00 1.09
CA MET A 9 -4.70 -6.65 1.13
C MET A 9 -5.66 -5.89 2.04
N TYR A 10 -5.22 -5.53 3.25
CA TYR A 10 -6.03 -4.74 4.17
C TYR A 10 -6.44 -3.41 3.54
N ALA A 11 -5.47 -2.67 2.99
CA ALA A 11 -5.71 -1.32 2.50
C ALA A 11 -6.51 -1.28 1.18
N LEU A 12 -6.24 -2.17 0.23
CA LEU A 12 -7.06 -2.28 -0.99
C LEU A 12 -8.45 -2.83 -0.67
N GLY A 13 -8.57 -3.80 0.24
CA GLY A 13 -9.85 -4.37 0.65
C GLY A 13 -10.75 -3.36 1.36
N SER A 14 -10.22 -2.64 2.35
CA SER A 14 -10.95 -1.58 3.04
C SER A 14 -11.24 -0.40 2.11
N GLY A 15 -10.29 -0.05 1.23
CA GLY A 15 -10.50 0.94 0.18
C GLY A 15 -11.65 0.58 -0.78
N GLN A 16 -11.77 -0.69 -1.19
CA GLN A 16 -12.91 -1.16 -1.98
C GLN A 16 -14.23 -1.07 -1.22
N ALA A 17 -14.25 -1.43 0.06
CA ALA A 17 -15.44 -1.29 0.90
C ALA A 17 -15.86 0.19 0.99
N LEU A 18 -14.91 1.11 1.18
CA LEU A 18 -15.16 2.55 1.19
C LEU A 18 -15.66 3.06 -0.16
N MET A 19 -15.12 2.57 -1.28
CA MET A 19 -15.64 2.89 -2.61
C MET A 19 -17.10 2.48 -2.74
N SER A 20 -17.46 1.28 -2.27
CA SER A 20 -18.84 0.79 -2.32
C SER A 20 -19.79 1.60 -1.42
N ILE A 21 -19.43 1.79 -0.15
CA ILE A 21 -20.27 2.48 0.84
C ILE A 21 -20.45 3.95 0.48
N SER A 22 -19.42 4.58 -0.10
CA SER A 22 -19.47 5.98 -0.52
C SER A 22 -20.12 6.21 -1.89
N ASN A 23 -20.63 5.15 -2.54
CA ASN A 23 -21.17 5.18 -3.90
C ASN A 23 -20.17 5.80 -4.91
N GLY A 24 -18.90 5.44 -4.78
CA GLY A 24 -17.82 5.89 -5.67
C GLY A 24 -17.21 7.25 -5.33
N ARG A 25 -17.73 8.01 -4.35
CA ARG A 25 -17.12 9.28 -3.92
C ARG A 25 -15.70 9.09 -3.40
N PHE A 26 -15.48 8.02 -2.62
CA PHE A 26 -14.16 7.46 -2.44
C PHE A 26 -13.83 6.72 -3.73
N SER A 27 -12.94 7.29 -4.53
CA SER A 27 -12.62 6.83 -5.88
C SER A 27 -11.43 5.86 -5.88
N PRO A 28 -11.14 5.19 -7.02
CA PRO A 28 -9.97 4.33 -7.15
C PRO A 28 -8.64 5.02 -6.80
N GLN A 29 -8.53 6.34 -7.06
CA GLN A 29 -7.34 7.12 -6.70
C GLN A 29 -7.15 7.25 -5.19
N HIS A 30 -8.26 7.43 -4.46
CA HIS A 30 -8.19 7.47 -3.00
C HIS A 30 -7.69 6.12 -2.46
N CYS A 31 -8.21 5.02 -2.99
CA CYS A 31 -7.82 3.67 -2.60
C CYS A 31 -6.33 3.40 -2.85
N ILE A 32 -5.82 3.75 -4.04
CA ILE A 32 -4.41 3.51 -4.39
C ILE A 32 -3.47 4.33 -3.51
N PHE A 33 -3.73 5.62 -3.32
CA PHE A 33 -2.86 6.45 -2.48
C PHE A 33 -2.91 6.03 -1.02
N TYR A 34 -4.08 5.66 -0.52
CA TYR A 34 -4.22 5.06 0.80
C TYR A 34 -3.39 3.77 0.92
N ALA A 35 -3.52 2.85 -0.03
CA ALA A 35 -2.82 1.56 -0.02
C ALA A 35 -1.30 1.69 -0.15
N ILE A 36 -0.80 2.62 -0.98
CA ILE A 36 0.64 2.88 -1.08
C ILE A 36 1.20 3.37 0.26
N ASN A 37 0.49 4.24 0.98
CA ASN A 37 0.98 4.74 2.27
C ASN A 37 0.80 3.74 3.41
N ALA A 38 -0.21 2.87 3.35
CA ALA A 38 -0.37 1.76 4.28
C ALA A 38 0.67 0.66 4.07
N PHE A 39 1.16 0.49 2.85
CA PHE A 39 2.18 -0.50 2.53
C PHE A 39 3.60 0.06 2.67
N PHE A 40 3.96 1.04 1.83
CA PHE A 40 5.33 1.52 1.71
C PHE A 40 5.67 2.65 2.66
N GLY A 41 4.67 3.39 3.15
CA GLY A 41 4.86 4.74 3.66
C GLY A 41 5.96 4.85 4.73
N PRO A 42 5.69 4.43 5.98
CA PRO A 42 6.70 4.51 7.06
C PRO A 42 7.98 3.71 6.77
N ASP A 43 7.86 2.62 6.02
CA ASP A 43 8.98 1.76 5.59
C ASP A 43 9.85 2.34 4.44
N MET A 44 9.53 3.52 3.92
CA MET A 44 10.35 4.14 2.86
C MET A 44 11.80 4.38 3.31
N GLY A 45 12.01 4.68 4.60
CA GLY A 45 13.34 4.93 5.17
C GLY A 45 14.22 3.68 5.15
N SER A 46 13.70 2.56 5.64
CA SER A 46 14.41 1.28 5.69
C SER A 46 14.65 0.70 4.28
N PHE A 47 13.69 0.88 3.36
CA PHE A 47 13.88 0.52 1.95
C PHE A 47 14.97 1.36 1.27
N ALA A 48 14.99 2.67 1.50
CA ALA A 48 16.01 3.54 0.95
C ALA A 48 17.41 3.18 1.47
N GLU A 49 17.54 2.85 2.76
CA GLU A 49 18.80 2.36 3.33
C GLU A 49 19.26 1.05 2.67
N TRP A 50 18.34 0.10 2.49
CA TRP A 50 18.64 -1.14 1.79
C TRP A 50 19.14 -0.87 0.36
N LEU A 51 18.44 -0.02 -0.39
CA LEU A 51 18.79 0.31 -1.77
C LEU A 51 20.17 0.98 -1.86
N THR A 52 20.46 1.95 -0.99
CA THR A 52 21.78 2.62 -0.97
C THR A 52 22.89 1.69 -0.51
N SER A 53 22.60 0.76 0.40
CA SER A 53 23.56 -0.26 0.83
C SER A 53 23.90 -1.27 -0.29
N THR A 54 22.92 -1.58 -1.15
CA THR A 54 23.09 -2.50 -2.30
C THR A 54 23.84 -1.83 -3.46
N ILE A 55 23.67 -0.53 -3.65
CA ILE A 55 24.32 0.25 -4.74
C ILE A 55 25.66 0.87 -4.27
N GLY A 56 26.03 0.74 -2.99
CA GLY A 56 27.30 1.24 -2.45
C GLY A 56 27.34 2.76 -2.24
N LEU A 57 26.18 3.44 -2.24
CA LEU A 57 26.05 4.90 -2.15
C LEU A 57 25.88 5.44 -0.71
N GLY A 58 26.16 4.63 0.31
CA GLY A 58 26.33 5.08 1.68
C GLY A 58 25.19 4.67 2.62
N ARG A 59 25.57 3.92 3.65
CA ARG A 59 24.73 3.53 4.80
C ARG A 59 24.22 4.71 5.65
N ALA A 60 24.87 5.88 5.56
CA ALA A 60 24.71 6.94 6.56
C ALA A 60 23.39 7.75 6.46
N VAL A 61 22.75 7.82 5.29
CA VAL A 61 21.58 8.70 5.09
C VAL A 61 20.28 8.02 5.51
N GLY A 62 20.14 6.71 5.29
CA GLY A 62 18.93 5.97 5.65
C GLY A 62 18.78 5.80 7.17
N SER A 63 19.85 5.37 7.84
CA SER A 63 19.85 5.04 9.27
C SER A 63 19.59 6.24 10.20
N SER A 64 19.88 7.47 9.74
CA SER A 64 19.67 8.68 10.54
C SER A 64 18.26 9.26 10.40
N VAL A 65 17.54 8.90 9.33
CA VAL A 65 16.22 9.47 9.00
C VAL A 65 15.11 8.48 9.32
N GLU A 66 15.39 7.17 9.25
CA GLU A 66 14.44 6.10 9.58
C GLU A 66 13.72 6.30 10.93
N PRO A 67 14.39 6.62 12.06
CA PRO A 67 13.70 6.76 13.35
C PRO A 67 12.69 7.91 13.37
N TRP A 68 12.86 8.92 12.51
CA TRP A 68 11.97 10.07 12.41
C TRP A 68 10.81 9.81 11.45
N ILE A 69 11.00 8.94 10.46
CA ILE A 69 9.95 8.59 9.49
C ILE A 69 9.11 7.43 10.00
N HIS A 70 9.68 6.55 10.83
CA HIS A 70 8.98 5.45 11.49
C HIS A 70 8.32 5.87 12.82
N ASP A 71 7.96 7.16 12.95
CA ASP A 71 7.09 7.65 14.02
C ASP A 71 5.75 8.12 13.40
N PRO A 72 4.60 7.73 13.96
CA PRO A 72 3.29 8.00 13.39
C PRO A 72 2.98 9.50 13.20
N PHE A 73 3.49 10.35 14.08
CA PHE A 73 3.28 11.78 13.99
C PHE A 73 4.31 12.44 13.08
N TYR A 74 5.60 12.08 13.22
CA TYR A 74 6.65 12.66 12.41
C TYR A 74 6.58 12.25 10.94
N TYR A 75 6.12 11.03 10.61
CA TYR A 75 5.82 10.65 9.23
C TYR A 75 4.85 11.65 8.57
N CYS A 76 3.74 11.95 9.24
CA CYS A 76 2.74 12.88 8.75
C CYS A 76 3.29 14.31 8.64
N LEU A 77 4.15 14.73 9.57
CA LEU A 77 4.71 16.08 9.58
C LEU A 77 5.80 16.27 8.52
N ILE A 78 6.71 15.31 8.38
CA ILE A 78 7.89 15.37 7.51
C ILE A 78 7.49 15.04 6.07
N LEU A 79 6.80 13.91 5.85
CA LEU A 79 6.48 13.42 4.52
C LEU A 79 5.04 13.73 4.08
N GLY A 80 4.13 14.00 5.01
CA GLY A 80 2.72 14.29 4.67
C GLY A 80 2.58 15.44 3.69
N PHE A 81 3.25 16.58 3.91
CA PHE A 81 3.16 17.70 2.97
C PHE A 81 3.83 17.40 1.62
N PRO A 82 5.10 16.96 1.53
CA PRO A 82 5.73 16.59 0.26
C PRO A 82 4.93 15.56 -0.54
N LEU A 83 4.49 14.48 0.10
CA LEU A 83 3.68 13.44 -0.54
C LEU A 83 2.32 13.96 -0.97
N SER A 84 1.69 14.86 -0.20
CA SER A 84 0.41 15.46 -0.60
C SER A 84 0.50 16.28 -1.88
N VAL A 85 1.63 16.99 -2.09
CA VAL A 85 1.90 17.74 -3.32
C VAL A 85 2.13 16.78 -4.48
N PHE A 86 2.96 15.76 -4.27
CA PHE A 86 3.25 14.74 -5.26
C PHE A 86 1.99 13.98 -5.70
N TYR A 87 1.20 13.47 -4.75
CA TYR A 87 -0.04 12.75 -5.03
C TYR A 87 -1.10 13.65 -5.66
N GLY A 88 -1.17 14.93 -5.29
CA GLY A 88 -2.03 15.90 -5.96
C GLY A 88 -1.65 16.10 -7.43
N TRP A 89 -0.35 16.10 -7.75
CA TRP A 89 0.13 16.11 -9.13
C TRP A 89 -0.17 14.79 -9.85
N ALA A 90 0.11 13.64 -9.22
CA ALA A 90 -0.10 12.32 -9.80
C ALA A 90 -1.58 12.07 -10.10
N SER A 91 -2.49 12.49 -9.21
CA SER A 91 -3.94 12.41 -9.41
C SER A 91 -4.37 13.15 -10.68
N ARG A 92 -3.89 14.38 -10.89
CA ARG A 92 -4.14 15.15 -12.12
C ARG A 92 -3.63 14.42 -13.35
N PHE A 93 -2.40 13.92 -13.28
CA PHE A 93 -1.78 13.19 -14.37
C PHE A 93 -2.58 11.96 -14.77
N PHE A 94 -2.98 11.12 -13.80
CA PHE A 94 -3.75 9.91 -14.06
C PHE A 94 -5.16 10.19 -14.59
N LEU A 95 -5.82 11.26 -14.12
CA LEU A 95 -7.10 11.70 -14.69
C LEU A 95 -6.96 12.13 -16.14
N HIS A 96 -6.01 13.02 -16.43
CA HIS A 96 -5.81 13.54 -17.78
C HIS A 96 -5.45 12.44 -18.79
N LYS A 97 -4.78 11.38 -18.33
CA LYS A 97 -4.45 10.21 -19.16
C LYS A 97 -5.58 9.16 -19.23
N GLY A 98 -6.69 9.36 -18.52
CA GLY A 98 -7.79 8.40 -18.45
C GLY A 98 -7.37 7.05 -17.85
N ILE A 99 -6.32 7.03 -17.01
CA ILE A 99 -5.81 5.81 -16.38
C ILE A 99 -6.65 5.50 -15.14
N LEU A 100 -6.97 6.53 -14.35
CA LEU A 100 -7.78 6.44 -13.14
C LEU A 100 -8.85 7.49 -13.17
N ASP A 101 -10.08 7.11 -12.90
CA ASP A 101 -11.20 8.04 -12.86
C ASP A 101 -11.50 8.55 -11.44
N SER A 102 -12.25 9.64 -11.37
CA SER A 102 -12.76 10.26 -10.15
C SER A 102 -14.27 10.47 -10.30
N PHE A 103 -15.03 10.30 -9.23
CA PHE A 103 -16.50 10.45 -9.28
C PHE A 103 -16.95 11.79 -9.87
N SER A 104 -16.22 12.87 -9.56
CA SER A 104 -16.51 14.22 -10.07
C SER A 104 -15.70 14.58 -11.32
N GLY A 105 -14.83 13.70 -11.81
CA GLY A 105 -13.83 14.04 -12.83
C GLY A 105 -12.77 15.04 -12.35
N VAL A 106 -12.76 15.39 -11.06
CA VAL A 106 -11.82 16.36 -10.48
C VAL A 106 -10.67 15.61 -9.78
N PRO A 107 -9.42 16.09 -9.91
CA PRO A 107 -8.27 15.57 -9.19
C PRO A 107 -8.42 15.72 -7.67
N LEU A 108 -7.73 14.84 -6.94
CA LEU A 108 -7.61 14.92 -5.50
C LEU A 108 -6.91 16.22 -5.11
N THR A 109 -7.51 16.89 -4.13
CA THR A 109 -6.91 18.07 -3.51
C THR A 109 -5.73 17.67 -2.63
N ARG A 110 -4.78 18.60 -2.43
CA ARG A 110 -3.64 18.37 -1.53
C ARG A 110 -4.08 17.99 -0.12
N ARG A 111 -5.18 18.58 0.38
CA ARG A 111 -5.74 18.23 1.69
C ARG A 111 -6.22 16.77 1.72
N GLN A 112 -6.91 16.31 0.68
CA GLN A 112 -7.31 14.90 0.58
C GLN A 112 -6.09 13.99 0.52
N CYS A 113 -5.09 14.33 -0.28
CA CYS A 113 -3.85 13.55 -0.36
C CYS A 113 -3.12 13.49 1.00
N PHE A 114 -3.04 14.61 1.74
CA PHE A 114 -2.47 14.64 3.08
C PHE A 114 -3.22 13.71 4.04
N LEU A 115 -4.55 13.75 4.02
CA LEU A 115 -5.38 12.85 4.84
C LEU A 115 -5.22 11.38 4.45
N LEU A 116 -5.05 11.07 3.17
CA LEU A 116 -4.78 9.71 2.69
C LEU A 116 -3.40 9.21 3.10
N VAL A 117 -2.39 10.09 3.10
CA VAL A 117 -1.05 9.79 3.63
C VAL A 117 -1.14 9.44 5.10
N ALA A 118 -1.78 10.29 5.90
CA ALA A 118 -1.96 10.07 7.33
C ALA A 118 -2.79 8.82 7.65
N ALA A 119 -3.91 8.62 6.96
CA ALA A 119 -4.74 7.43 7.14
C ALA A 119 -3.99 6.14 6.75
N GLY A 120 -3.22 6.18 5.67
CA GLY A 120 -2.37 5.08 5.23
C GLY A 120 -1.31 4.76 6.27
N SER A 121 -0.53 5.74 6.71
CA SER A 121 0.50 5.53 7.73
C SER A 121 -0.06 5.05 9.06
N PHE A 122 -1.19 5.59 9.53
CA PHE A 122 -1.83 5.05 10.74
C PHE A 122 -2.31 3.62 10.56
N SER A 123 -2.78 3.24 9.36
CA SER A 123 -3.14 1.85 9.07
C SER A 123 -1.90 0.95 9.05
N HIS A 124 -0.77 1.45 8.56
CA HIS A 124 0.53 0.76 8.62
C HIS A 124 0.92 0.47 10.08
N PHE A 125 1.05 1.51 10.91
CA PHE A 125 1.39 1.34 12.32
C PHE A 125 0.38 0.49 13.10
N PHE A 126 -0.91 0.61 12.77
CA PHE A 126 -1.93 -0.24 13.38
C PHE A 126 -1.73 -1.72 13.03
N LEU A 127 -1.44 -2.03 11.77
CA LEU A 127 -1.20 -3.39 11.33
C LEU A 127 0.10 -3.93 11.92
N ASP A 128 1.17 -3.15 11.94
CA ASP A 128 2.41 -3.50 12.63
C ASP A 128 2.12 -3.82 14.10
N HIS A 129 1.43 -2.94 14.81
CA HIS A 129 1.11 -3.16 16.23
C HIS A 129 0.19 -4.38 16.46
N LEU A 130 -0.83 -4.57 15.62
CA LEU A 130 -1.76 -5.71 15.71
C LEU A 130 -1.03 -7.03 15.53
N PHE A 131 0.01 -7.04 14.71
CA PHE A 131 0.72 -8.24 14.31
C PHE A 131 2.05 -8.45 15.05
N GLU A 132 2.70 -7.41 15.57
CA GLU A 132 3.93 -7.50 16.36
C GLU A 132 3.69 -7.49 17.87
N GLU A 133 2.76 -6.68 18.40
CA GLU A 133 2.61 -6.48 19.85
C GLU A 133 1.39 -7.19 20.47
N ASN A 134 0.39 -7.62 19.67
CA ASN A 134 -0.78 -8.41 20.14
C ASN A 134 -0.93 -9.79 19.47
N GLY A 135 0.13 -10.27 18.79
CA GLY A 135 0.13 -11.47 17.95
C GLY A 135 1.10 -12.58 18.38
N HIS A 136 1.55 -12.62 19.64
CA HIS A 136 2.56 -13.57 20.16
C HIS A 136 2.13 -15.06 20.19
N SER A 137 1.21 -15.53 19.34
CA SER A 137 1.09 -16.97 19.09
C SER A 137 2.30 -17.43 18.27
N SER A 138 2.92 -18.54 18.66
CA SER A 138 4.07 -19.12 17.96
C SER A 138 3.80 -19.38 16.48
N MET A 139 2.56 -19.70 16.13
CA MET A 139 2.10 -19.90 14.76
C MET A 139 2.06 -18.61 13.95
N TYR A 140 1.57 -17.51 14.54
CA TYR A 140 1.50 -16.22 13.86
C TYR A 140 2.88 -15.60 13.65
N MET A 141 3.76 -15.69 14.67
CA MET A 141 5.17 -15.35 14.55
C MET A 141 5.91 -16.22 13.51
N TRP A 142 5.52 -17.50 13.37
CA TRP A 142 6.08 -18.39 12.34
C TRP A 142 5.66 -17.96 10.92
N ILE A 143 4.38 -17.63 10.71
CA ILE A 143 3.86 -17.13 9.43
C ILE A 143 4.58 -15.82 9.03
N LEU A 144 4.75 -14.89 9.98
CA LEU A 144 5.40 -13.60 9.70
C LEU A 144 6.92 -13.67 9.52
N SER A 145 7.59 -14.63 10.18
CA SER A 145 9.04 -14.81 10.06
C SER A 145 9.46 -15.59 8.81
N THR A 146 8.52 -15.97 7.93
CA THR A 146 8.77 -16.87 6.78
C THR A 146 9.47 -18.18 7.18
N GLY A 147 9.35 -18.62 8.45
CA GLY A 147 10.00 -19.81 8.99
C GLY A 147 11.41 -19.63 9.60
N TRP A 148 11.91 -18.40 9.79
CA TRP A 148 13.28 -18.15 10.25
C TRP A 148 13.35 -17.75 11.73
N TRP A 149 13.98 -18.59 12.57
CA TRP A 149 14.02 -18.40 14.04
C TRP A 149 15.38 -18.07 14.66
N LYS A 150 16.51 -18.17 13.93
CA LYS A 150 17.85 -18.17 14.57
C LYS A 150 18.93 -17.31 13.93
N SER A 151 18.67 -16.65 12.80
CA SER A 151 19.64 -15.77 12.16
C SER A 151 18.95 -14.56 11.55
N ARG A 152 19.72 -13.50 11.27
CA ARG A 152 19.25 -12.33 10.51
C ARG A 152 18.63 -12.86 9.22
N ALA A 153 17.36 -12.53 8.95
CA ALA A 153 16.69 -12.97 7.74
C ALA A 153 17.60 -12.63 6.54
N PRO A 154 17.96 -13.61 5.68
CA PRO A 154 18.79 -13.31 4.53
C PRO A 154 18.01 -12.33 3.68
N ILE A 155 18.54 -11.12 3.56
CA ILE A 155 18.00 -10.09 2.69
C ILE A 155 18.21 -10.60 1.26
N ASN A 156 17.21 -11.31 0.73
CA ASN A 156 17.28 -11.92 -0.58
C ASN A 156 16.77 -10.91 -1.62
N PRO A 157 17.62 -10.40 -2.53
CA PRO A 157 17.17 -9.51 -3.61
C PRO A 157 16.09 -10.18 -4.50
N ASP A 158 16.08 -11.50 -4.61
CA ASP A 158 15.05 -12.25 -5.34
C ASP A 158 13.67 -12.08 -4.69
N ALA A 159 13.61 -12.04 -3.36
CA ALA A 159 12.37 -11.81 -2.62
C ALA A 159 11.82 -10.40 -2.89
N VAL A 160 12.69 -9.38 -2.92
CA VAL A 160 12.31 -8.00 -3.27
C VAL A 160 11.77 -7.94 -4.70
N PHE A 161 12.40 -8.65 -5.63
CA PHE A 161 11.97 -8.71 -7.03
C PHE A 161 10.57 -9.36 -7.16
N ILE A 162 10.36 -10.52 -6.52
CA ILE A 162 9.08 -11.22 -6.53
C ILE A 162 7.97 -10.37 -5.89
N ILE A 163 8.23 -9.80 -4.71
CA ILE A 163 7.29 -8.91 -4.03
C ILE A 163 6.96 -7.70 -4.91
N SER A 164 7.95 -7.12 -5.58
CA SER A 164 7.74 -5.98 -6.48
C SER A 164 6.83 -6.34 -7.65
N ILE A 165 7.01 -7.52 -8.26
CA ILE A 165 6.12 -8.02 -9.32
C ILE A 165 4.70 -8.20 -8.78
N LEU A 166 4.56 -8.81 -7.61
CA LEU A 166 3.27 -9.10 -7.01
C LEU A 166 2.51 -7.81 -6.65
N CYS A 167 3.17 -6.85 -5.99
CA CYS A 167 2.60 -5.54 -5.68
C CYS A 167 2.22 -4.77 -6.97
N THR A 168 3.09 -4.79 -7.98
CA THR A 168 2.81 -4.12 -9.27
C THR A 168 1.61 -4.74 -9.98
N THR A 169 1.51 -6.07 -9.95
CA THR A 169 0.39 -6.81 -10.55
C THR A 169 -0.90 -6.57 -9.80
N LEU A 170 -0.87 -6.47 -8.46
CA LEU A 170 -2.04 -6.15 -7.64
C LEU A 170 -2.55 -4.74 -7.91
N ILE A 171 -1.65 -3.75 -7.88
CA ILE A 171 -2.00 -2.36 -8.19
C ILE A 171 -2.50 -2.26 -9.63
N GLY A 172 -1.80 -2.87 -10.59
CA GLY A 172 -2.19 -2.89 -12.00
C GLY A 172 -3.56 -3.55 -12.23
N GLY A 173 -3.81 -4.70 -11.60
CA GLY A 173 -5.09 -5.42 -11.65
C GLY A 173 -6.22 -4.61 -11.01
N PHE A 174 -5.96 -3.95 -9.89
CA PHE A 174 -6.91 -3.03 -9.26
C PHE A 174 -7.26 -1.85 -10.18
N ILE A 175 -6.26 -1.23 -10.80
CA ILE A 175 -6.46 -0.16 -11.79
C ILE A 175 -7.29 -0.71 -12.96
N TYR A 176 -6.92 -1.86 -13.52
CA TYR A 176 -7.60 -2.45 -14.67
C TYR A 176 -9.09 -2.70 -14.40
N ILE A 177 -9.42 -3.32 -13.27
CA ILE A 177 -10.83 -3.56 -12.89
C ILE A 177 -11.56 -2.22 -12.75
N ASN A 178 -11.00 -1.28 -12.01
CA ASN A 178 -11.71 -0.06 -11.64
C ASN A 178 -11.70 1.02 -12.74
N LYS A 179 -10.84 0.90 -13.75
CA LYS A 179 -10.83 1.73 -14.97
C LYS A 179 -12.12 1.55 -15.80
N PHE A 180 -12.64 0.33 -15.88
CA PHE A 180 -13.84 0.00 -16.67
C PHE A 180 -15.15 0.07 -15.87
N VAL A 181 -15.09 0.26 -14.56
CA VAL A 181 -16.29 0.46 -13.74
C VAL A 181 -16.88 1.85 -13.94
N SER A 182 -16.04 2.88 -14.12
CA SER A 182 -16.51 4.26 -14.30
C SER A 182 -17.16 4.56 -15.66
N ALA A 183 -16.70 3.94 -16.75
CA ALA A 183 -17.31 4.16 -18.08
C ALA A 183 -18.80 3.72 -18.15
N LYS A 184 -19.31 3.01 -17.13
CA LYS A 184 -20.68 2.49 -17.07
C LYS A 184 -21.49 3.02 -15.88
N PHE A 185 -21.10 4.15 -15.26
CA PHE A 185 -21.86 4.76 -14.15
C PHE A 185 -23.23 5.36 -14.54
N HIS A 186 -23.77 5.02 -15.73
CA HIS A 186 -25.19 5.21 -16.04
C HIS A 186 -26.06 3.97 -15.70
N SER A 187 -25.49 2.85 -15.22
CA SER A 187 -26.35 1.70 -14.93
C SER A 187 -25.76 0.73 -13.91
N VAL A 188 -26.46 0.68 -12.77
CA VAL A 188 -26.80 -0.54 -12.03
C VAL A 188 -25.74 -1.06 -11.04
N LYS A 189 -26.06 -0.82 -9.76
CA LYS A 189 -26.08 -1.79 -8.65
C LYS A 189 -25.66 -3.20 -9.09
N HIS A 190 -24.40 -3.60 -8.89
CA HIS A 190 -23.88 -4.98 -8.78
C HIS A 190 -22.47 -5.08 -9.36
N LYS A 191 -21.44 -4.61 -8.63
CA LYS A 191 -20.03 -4.90 -8.99
C LYS A 191 -19.12 -5.16 -7.79
N GLY A 192 -19.64 -5.75 -6.71
CA GLY A 192 -18.81 -6.21 -5.59
C GLY A 192 -17.99 -7.48 -5.87
N LEU A 193 -18.33 -8.25 -6.92
CA LEU A 193 -17.80 -9.60 -7.14
C LEU A 193 -16.41 -9.72 -7.79
N PRO A 194 -16.03 -8.93 -8.82
CA PRO A 194 -14.74 -9.10 -9.50
C PRO A 194 -13.55 -8.61 -8.66
N SER A 195 -13.74 -7.53 -7.91
CA SER A 195 -12.69 -6.92 -7.08
C SER A 195 -12.37 -7.76 -5.84
N PHE A 196 -13.39 -8.43 -5.26
CA PHE A 196 -13.22 -9.42 -4.20
C PHE A 196 -12.52 -10.69 -4.70
N ARG A 197 -12.79 -11.13 -5.94
CA ARG A 197 -12.07 -12.25 -6.54
C ARG A 197 -10.57 -11.96 -6.71
N LEU A 198 -10.16 -10.72 -7.00
CA LEU A 198 -8.74 -10.38 -7.12
C LEU A 198 -8.03 -10.36 -5.75
N LEU A 199 -8.74 -9.97 -4.68
CA LEU A 199 -8.29 -10.16 -3.30
C LEU A 199 -8.16 -11.65 -2.92
N ILE A 200 -9.08 -12.51 -3.39
CA ILE A 200 -8.99 -13.97 -3.22
C ILE A 200 -7.83 -14.56 -4.05
N TYR A 201 -7.59 -14.10 -5.28
CA TYR A 201 -6.46 -14.54 -6.08
C TYR A 201 -5.12 -14.09 -5.46
N SER A 202 -5.08 -12.93 -4.79
CA SER A 202 -3.89 -12.51 -4.06
C SER A 202 -3.59 -13.36 -2.83
N THR A 203 -4.61 -13.86 -2.13
CA THR A 203 -4.41 -14.88 -1.08
C THR A 203 -3.88 -16.20 -1.66
N PHE A 204 -4.38 -16.65 -2.81
CA PHE A 204 -3.91 -17.89 -3.47
C PHE A 204 -2.47 -17.79 -4.01
N CYS A 205 -2.06 -16.62 -4.54
CA CYS A 205 -0.68 -16.42 -4.96
C CYS A 205 0.32 -16.29 -3.79
N PHE A 206 -0.15 -15.89 -2.60
CA PHE A 206 0.68 -15.88 -1.39
C PHE A 206 0.96 -17.30 -0.89
N ASP A 207 -0.02 -18.19 -0.95
CA ASP A 207 0.15 -19.62 -0.58
C ASP A 207 1.07 -20.38 -1.56
N PHE A 208 1.15 -19.97 -2.84
CA PHE A 208 1.97 -20.65 -3.85
C PHE A 208 3.47 -20.28 -3.81
N LEU A 209 3.84 -19.23 -3.07
CA LEU A 209 5.23 -18.81 -2.86
C LEU A 209 5.83 -19.39 -1.56
N THR A 210 5.07 -20.20 -0.84
CA THR A 210 5.44 -20.84 0.42
C THR A 210 5.68 -22.35 0.34
N GLU A 211 5.71 -22.93 -0.87
CA GLU A 211 6.20 -24.31 -1.11
C GLU A 211 7.62 -24.34 -1.68
#